data_AF-A0A914MQX0-F1
#
_entry.id   AF-A0A914MQX0-F1
#
_cell.length_a   1.000
_cell.length_b   1.000
_cell.length_c   1.000
_cell.angle_alpha   90.00
_cell.angle_beta   90.00
_cell.angle_gamma   90.00
#
_symmetry.space_group_name_H-M   'P 1'
#
loop_
_entity.id
_entity.type
_entity.pdbx_description
1 polymer ?
#
loop_
_entity_poly.entity_id
_entity_poly.type
_entity_poly.pdbx_seq_one_letter_code
_entity_poly.pdbx_strand_id
1 'polypeptide(L)'
;MKVTIAIIIFVSSLQRAECLTTITADEEKCILDKTGVRKCLFEKTLEISFNPTDQEIDIKLQDYQDNFVGSMKFILHRLKASCVKTIKYFSRSYDIQVISGWRCAHTGSCINQKCSSIKMNDTIIELNTENQKFPGITRCMETEGGWANGCFYVDPACLFYRFSAVPTNDLKILEIFRCPKWDLELDVNIIIETQNDKQEKLISLKPGFTTEWNDLRITATSMTVAPLPILNQLFVSDENRVAILEPESEDKLRSFKCSSKASAIKFNECKLDPLSCDCNSADHNVACLCYELLETRQLFKRDLTLPFEHNGILLDVDHGTIKVLPDFSAAQIQTQIKGLTLKTEILANKCKVTNVKLIGCYKCNRGAKLELTCKTDFGNSLGNIVCPSLTTFTTCVPKGETRNLSVHLSHSQIEETCEIFCGSSYSKFELKGILNHPEEIIETKWAQKNSNKMQNLMDIDLNHLLKFLFFPRYLLILILTLFCFVLIGYCFLPCLTRFLLFKLVNIFSARSVAPKRNFYKDI
;
A
#
# COMPACT_ATOMS: atom_id res chain seq x y z
N MET A 1 -50.95 -17.17 69.70
CA MET A 1 -50.47 -18.12 68.67
C MET A 1 -50.68 -17.52 67.29
N LYS A 2 -49.64 -16.86 66.74
CA LYS A 2 -49.46 -16.54 65.32
C LYS A 2 -47.95 -16.54 65.12
N VAL A 3 -47.44 -17.62 64.54
CA VAL A 3 -46.00 -17.77 64.22
C VAL A 3 -45.82 -17.24 62.82
N THR A 4 -45.16 -16.10 62.69
CA THR A 4 -44.79 -15.51 61.41
C THR A 4 -43.40 -16.04 61.05
N ILE A 5 -43.33 -16.96 60.10
CA ILE A 5 -42.07 -17.49 59.57
C ILE A 5 -41.55 -16.49 58.55
N ALA A 6 -40.48 -15.77 58.90
CA ALA A 6 -39.71 -14.96 57.95
C ALA A 6 -38.78 -15.89 57.17
N ILE A 7 -39.07 -16.10 55.88
CA ILE A 7 -38.20 -16.81 54.95
C ILE A 7 -37.10 -15.82 54.52
N ILE A 8 -35.92 -15.97 55.09
CA ILE A 8 -34.71 -15.28 54.62
C ILE A 8 -34.21 -16.05 53.40
N ILE A 9 -34.49 -15.52 52.20
CA ILE A 9 -33.89 -16.01 50.96
C ILE A 9 -32.48 -15.44 50.89
N PHE A 10 -31.49 -16.26 51.27
CA PHE A 10 -30.09 -16.01 50.91
C PHE A 10 -29.95 -16.20 49.41
N VAL A 11 -29.96 -15.11 48.65
CA VAL A 11 -29.51 -15.11 47.26
C VAL A 11 -27.99 -15.14 47.30
N SER A 12 -27.40 -16.34 47.26
CA SER A 12 -25.98 -16.46 46.95
C SER A 12 -25.76 -15.94 45.53
N SER A 13 -24.89 -14.94 45.39
CA SER A 13 -24.43 -14.46 44.09
C SER A 13 -23.75 -15.62 43.38
N LEU A 14 -24.42 -16.22 42.40
CA LEU A 14 -23.85 -17.26 41.55
C LEU A 14 -22.69 -16.65 40.74
N GLN A 15 -21.47 -17.01 41.13
CA GLN A 15 -20.22 -16.57 40.52
C GLN A 15 -20.05 -17.18 39.12
N ARG A 16 -19.54 -16.34 38.22
CA ARG A 16 -19.18 -16.64 36.84
C ARG A 16 -17.89 -17.46 36.83
N ALA A 17 -17.87 -18.57 36.11
CA ALA A 17 -16.63 -19.20 35.69
C ALA A 17 -16.78 -19.63 34.22
N GLU A 18 -15.72 -19.47 33.43
CA GLU A 18 -15.70 -19.91 32.04
C GLU A 18 -14.91 -21.22 31.92
N CYS A 19 -15.14 -21.96 30.84
CA CYS A 19 -14.53 -23.27 30.63
C CYS A 19 -13.03 -23.10 30.33
N LEU A 20 -12.18 -23.60 31.24
CA LEU A 20 -10.74 -23.39 31.23
C LEU A 20 -9.99 -24.73 31.22
N THR A 21 -8.92 -24.83 30.44
CA THR A 21 -7.94 -25.93 30.59
C THR A 21 -6.85 -25.49 31.54
N THR A 22 -6.75 -26.15 32.69
CA THR A 22 -5.73 -25.87 33.70
C THR A 22 -4.82 -27.06 33.93
N ILE A 23 -3.52 -26.81 34.01
CA ILE A 23 -2.54 -27.79 34.45
C ILE A 23 -2.06 -27.38 35.83
N THR A 24 -2.22 -28.26 36.82
CA THR A 24 -1.70 -28.07 38.17
C THR A 24 -0.44 -28.90 38.35
N ALA A 25 0.64 -28.28 38.80
CA ALA A 25 1.88 -28.94 39.17
C ALA A 25 2.25 -28.60 40.63
N ASP A 26 2.71 -29.61 41.35
CA ASP A 26 3.11 -29.51 42.74
C ASP A 26 4.64 -29.50 42.82
N GLU A 27 5.23 -28.44 43.37
CA GLU A 27 6.67 -28.33 43.59
C GLU A 27 6.97 -28.28 45.09
N GLU A 28 7.81 -29.20 45.57
CA GLU A 28 8.30 -29.24 46.95
C GLU A 28 9.78 -28.84 46.97
N LYS A 29 10.08 -27.70 47.60
CA LYS A 29 11.44 -27.19 47.75
C LYS A 29 11.91 -27.29 49.19
N CYS A 30 12.76 -28.28 49.47
CA CYS A 30 13.34 -28.48 50.80
C CYS A 30 14.75 -27.87 50.92
N ILE A 31 14.94 -27.02 51.91
CA ILE A 31 16.24 -26.45 52.28
C ILE A 31 16.68 -27.11 53.60
N LEU A 32 17.89 -27.65 53.62
CA LEU A 32 18.53 -28.08 54.86
C LEU A 32 19.26 -26.87 55.47
N ASP A 33 18.83 -26.43 56.65
CA ASP A 33 19.50 -25.34 57.37
C ASP A 33 20.85 -25.85 57.95
N LYS A 34 21.78 -24.93 58.26
CA LYS A 34 23.10 -25.26 58.84
C LYS A 34 23.00 -26.00 60.18
N THR A 35 21.83 -25.96 60.81
CA THR A 35 21.47 -26.64 62.05
C THR A 35 20.95 -28.07 61.85
N GLY A 36 20.87 -28.56 60.60
CA GLY A 36 20.34 -29.88 60.26
C GLY A 36 18.80 -29.95 60.18
N VAL A 37 18.11 -28.82 60.39
CA VAL A 37 16.65 -28.74 60.29
C VAL A 37 16.25 -28.64 58.81
N ARG A 38 15.45 -29.60 58.34
CA ARG A 38 14.86 -29.60 56.99
C ARG A 38 13.62 -28.69 56.99
N LYS A 39 13.65 -27.60 56.23
CA LYS A 39 12.50 -26.72 55.97
C LYS A 39 12.03 -26.93 54.53
N CYS A 40 10.83 -27.48 54.35
CA CYS A 40 10.22 -27.65 53.03
C CYS A 40 9.18 -26.56 52.77
N LEU A 41 9.32 -25.89 51.64
CA LEU A 41 8.38 -24.94 51.09
C LEU A 41 7.62 -25.65 49.96
N PHE A 42 6.30 -25.70 50.07
CA PHE A 42 5.46 -26.21 49.00
C PHE A 42 4.96 -25.01 48.18
N GLU A 43 5.21 -25.07 46.87
CA GLU A 43 4.75 -24.08 45.90
C GLU A 43 3.83 -24.81 44.92
N LYS A 44 2.56 -24.38 44.84
CA LYS A 44 1.64 -24.88 43.83
C LYS A 44 1.70 -23.98 42.61
N THR A 45 1.89 -24.60 41.45
CA THR A 45 1.90 -23.93 40.15
C THR A 45 0.64 -24.30 39.39
N LEU A 46 -0.06 -23.29 38.88
CA LEU A 46 -1.23 -23.43 38.04
C LEU A 46 -0.94 -22.76 36.69
N GLU A 47 -1.00 -23.53 35.62
CA GLU A 47 -0.96 -23.01 34.26
C GLU A 47 -2.38 -22.91 33.70
N ILE A 48 -2.68 -21.72 33.18
CA ILE A 48 -4.00 -21.28 32.75
C ILE A 48 -3.88 -20.93 31.27
N SER A 49 -4.53 -21.70 30.39
CA SER A 49 -4.66 -21.35 28.97
C SER A 49 -6.02 -20.68 28.75
N PHE A 50 -6.04 -19.49 28.15
CA PHE A 50 -7.25 -18.70 27.95
C PHE A 50 -7.23 -17.96 26.61
N ASN A 51 -8.42 -17.58 26.17
CA ASN A 51 -8.62 -16.72 25.01
C ASN A 51 -9.07 -15.34 25.51
N PRO A 52 -8.20 -14.32 25.58
CA PRO A 52 -8.51 -13.04 26.19
C PRO A 52 -9.61 -12.31 25.42
N THR A 53 -10.78 -12.16 26.06
CA THR A 53 -11.68 -11.00 26.01
C THR A 53 -12.67 -11.10 27.17
N ASP A 54 -12.46 -10.28 28.20
CA ASP A 54 -13.33 -10.09 29.37
C ASP A 54 -13.74 -11.41 30.07
N GLN A 55 -12.82 -12.39 30.09
CA GLN A 55 -13.01 -13.66 30.79
C GLN A 55 -12.73 -13.49 32.29
N GLU A 56 -13.57 -14.11 33.12
CA GLU A 56 -13.40 -14.21 34.57
C GLU A 56 -13.01 -15.65 34.93
N ILE A 57 -11.89 -15.80 35.64
CA ILE A 57 -11.40 -17.09 36.14
C ILE A 57 -11.43 -17.04 37.65
N ASP A 58 -12.18 -17.94 38.28
CA ASP A 58 -12.27 -18.07 39.73
C ASP A 58 -11.51 -19.31 40.20
N ILE A 59 -10.58 -19.12 41.14
CA ILE A 59 -9.71 -20.15 41.68
C ILE A 59 -9.92 -20.22 43.18
N LYS A 60 -10.26 -21.40 43.68
CA LYS A 60 -10.40 -21.63 45.12
C LYS A 60 -9.01 -21.78 45.75
N LEU A 61 -8.80 -21.04 46.84
CA LEU A 61 -7.61 -21.09 47.66
C LEU A 61 -7.89 -21.99 48.86
N GLN A 62 -7.06 -23.02 49.04
CA GLN A 62 -7.14 -23.94 50.16
C GLN A 62 -5.80 -24.03 50.88
N ASP A 63 -5.83 -24.36 52.17
CA ASP A 63 -4.62 -24.69 52.90
C ASP A 63 -4.16 -26.13 52.57
N TYR A 64 -3.08 -26.59 53.22
CA TYR A 64 -2.56 -27.96 53.03
C TYR A 64 -3.44 -29.05 53.64
N GLN A 65 -4.44 -28.67 54.42
CA GLN A 65 -5.41 -29.56 55.06
C GLN A 65 -6.75 -29.55 54.29
N ASP A 66 -6.77 -29.01 53.07
CA ASP A 66 -7.96 -28.83 52.22
C ASP A 66 -9.04 -27.91 52.80
N ASN A 67 -8.73 -27.11 53.83
CA ASN A 67 -9.66 -26.11 54.34
C ASN A 67 -9.74 -24.91 53.40
N PHE A 68 -10.94 -24.37 53.22
CA PHE A 68 -11.17 -23.20 52.39
C PHE A 68 -10.62 -21.92 53.05
N VAL A 69 -9.69 -21.25 52.37
CA VAL A 69 -9.05 -20.00 52.82
C VAL A 69 -9.69 -18.78 52.14
N GLY A 70 -10.06 -18.91 50.87
CA GLY A 70 -10.63 -17.82 50.09
C GLY A 70 -10.74 -18.14 48.60
N SER A 71 -10.98 -17.13 47.79
CA SER A 71 -11.05 -17.20 46.33
C SER A 71 -10.14 -16.15 45.67
N MET A 72 -9.53 -16.52 44.56
CA MET A 72 -8.75 -15.63 43.71
C MET A 72 -9.41 -15.56 42.34
N LYS A 73 -9.73 -14.34 41.90
CA LYS A 73 -10.31 -14.08 40.60
C LYS A 73 -9.30 -13.37 39.70
N PHE A 74 -9.11 -13.88 38.49
CA PHE A 74 -8.43 -13.20 37.41
C PHE A 74 -9.47 -12.67 36.41
N ILE A 75 -9.44 -11.37 36.15
CA ILE A 75 -10.23 -10.68 35.14
C ILE A 75 -9.25 -10.23 34.07
N LEU A 76 -9.32 -10.88 32.90
CA LEU A 76 -8.36 -10.63 31.83
C LEU A 76 -8.97 -9.68 30.82
N HIS A 77 -8.30 -8.57 30.60
CA HIS A 77 -8.69 -7.62 29.57
C HIS A 77 -8.13 -8.05 28.21
N ARG A 78 -8.51 -7.31 27.17
CA ARG A 78 -8.04 -7.57 25.80
C ARG A 78 -6.53 -7.48 25.69
N LEU A 79 -5.92 -8.46 25.02
CA LEU A 79 -4.52 -8.42 24.62
C LEU A 79 -4.30 -7.21 23.70
N LYS A 80 -3.19 -6.49 23.89
CA LYS A 80 -2.81 -5.34 23.07
C LYS A 80 -1.51 -5.65 22.36
N ALA A 81 -1.48 -5.51 21.05
CA ALA A 81 -0.25 -5.54 20.26
C ALA A 81 0.12 -4.11 19.83
N SER A 82 1.23 -3.58 20.30
CA SER A 82 1.71 -2.25 19.93
C SER A 82 2.76 -2.34 18.82
N CYS A 83 2.59 -1.57 17.74
CA CYS A 83 3.49 -1.56 16.61
C CYS A 83 4.86 -0.99 16.98
N VAL A 84 5.92 -1.78 16.78
CA VAL A 84 7.30 -1.27 16.78
C VAL A 84 7.60 -0.75 15.39
N LYS A 85 7.33 0.54 15.18
CA LYS A 85 7.40 1.21 13.89
C LYS A 85 8.80 1.21 13.28
N THR A 86 8.90 0.83 12.01
CA THR A 86 10.11 1.00 11.19
C THR A 86 9.79 1.80 9.94
N ILE A 87 10.37 3.01 9.87
CA ILE A 87 10.22 3.91 8.73
C ILE A 87 10.93 3.34 7.51
N LYS A 88 10.27 3.36 6.35
CA LYS A 88 10.84 2.92 5.08
C LYS A 88 11.38 4.09 4.28
N TYR A 89 10.54 5.09 4.05
CA TYR A 89 10.91 6.31 3.34
C TYR A 89 9.85 7.37 3.58
N PHE A 90 10.17 8.61 3.20
CA PHE A 90 9.22 9.71 3.16
C PHE A 90 8.87 10.03 1.71
N SER A 91 7.70 10.59 1.50
CA SER A 91 7.25 11.08 0.20
C SER A 91 6.32 12.29 0.38
N ARG A 92 5.83 12.85 -0.72
CA ARG A 92 4.88 13.97 -0.76
C ARG A 92 4.20 13.95 -2.13
N SER A 93 3.00 14.52 -2.23
CA SER A 93 2.30 14.67 -3.52
C SER A 93 3.10 15.48 -4.54
N TYR A 94 3.28 14.89 -5.72
CA TYR A 94 4.01 15.45 -6.86
C TYR A 94 3.23 15.19 -8.15
N ASP A 95 3.42 16.07 -9.15
CA ASP A 95 3.03 15.82 -10.53
C ASP A 95 4.28 15.59 -11.38
N ILE A 96 4.16 14.76 -12.41
CA ILE A 96 5.25 14.59 -13.37
C ILE A 96 5.04 15.54 -14.55
N GLN A 97 6.04 16.38 -14.79
CA GLN A 97 6.09 17.26 -15.96
C GLN A 97 7.18 16.82 -16.91
N VAL A 98 6.84 16.80 -18.20
CA VAL A 98 7.73 16.37 -19.30
C VAL A 98 8.06 17.57 -20.16
N ILE A 99 9.34 17.76 -20.44
CA ILE A 99 9.86 18.77 -21.36
C ILE A 99 10.74 18.10 -22.40
N SER A 100 10.74 18.64 -23.62
CA SER A 100 11.61 18.15 -24.69
C SER A 100 12.20 19.29 -25.51
N GLY A 101 13.38 19.04 -26.05
CA GLY A 101 14.08 19.90 -26.98
C GLY A 101 14.66 19.06 -28.11
N TRP A 102 14.36 19.43 -29.34
CA TRP A 102 14.82 18.73 -30.53
C TRP A 102 15.86 19.56 -31.27
N ARG A 103 16.94 18.92 -31.72
CA ARG A 103 18.04 19.55 -32.45
C ARG A 103 18.52 18.68 -33.60
N CYS A 104 18.79 19.30 -34.73
CA CYS A 104 19.47 18.64 -35.83
C CYS A 104 20.90 18.24 -35.43
N ALA A 105 21.44 17.24 -36.12
CA ALA A 105 22.84 16.87 -35.95
C ALA A 105 23.77 18.08 -36.18
N HIS A 106 24.81 18.16 -35.36
CA HIS A 106 25.83 19.22 -35.32
C HIS A 106 25.33 20.60 -34.86
N THR A 107 24.12 20.67 -34.27
CA THR A 107 23.55 21.92 -33.74
C THR A 107 23.31 21.84 -32.24
N GLY A 108 23.52 22.96 -31.54
CA GLY A 108 23.35 23.04 -30.08
C GLY A 108 24.16 21.97 -29.35
N SER A 109 23.50 21.24 -28.45
CA SER A 109 24.10 20.11 -27.71
C SER A 109 24.22 18.82 -28.54
N CYS A 110 23.62 18.74 -29.74
CA CYS A 110 23.58 17.53 -30.56
C CYS A 110 24.85 17.35 -31.40
N ILE A 111 25.97 17.08 -30.73
CA ILE A 111 27.30 16.92 -31.36
C ILE A 111 27.91 15.58 -30.90
N ASN A 112 28.65 14.90 -31.79
CA ASN A 112 29.41 13.68 -31.48
C ASN A 112 28.58 12.56 -30.83
N GLN A 113 27.43 12.21 -31.40
CA GLN A 113 26.54 11.16 -30.87
C GLN A 113 26.15 11.40 -29.40
N LYS A 114 25.75 12.64 -29.08
CA LYS A 114 25.47 13.09 -27.71
C LYS A 114 24.51 12.17 -26.97
N CYS A 115 23.46 11.65 -27.64
CA CYS A 115 22.45 10.79 -27.03
C CYS A 115 23.04 9.59 -26.30
N SER A 116 24.06 8.95 -26.86
CA SER A 116 24.72 7.76 -26.30
C SER A 116 25.50 8.04 -25.01
N SER A 117 25.82 9.30 -24.73
CA SER A 117 26.65 9.72 -23.60
C SER A 117 25.88 10.38 -22.45
N ILE A 118 24.58 10.63 -22.63
CA ILE A 118 23.76 11.36 -21.66
C ILE A 118 23.51 10.53 -20.41
N LYS A 119 23.76 11.13 -19.25
CA LYS A 119 23.42 10.60 -17.94
C LYS A 119 22.11 11.23 -17.44
N MET A 120 21.46 10.52 -16.52
CA MET A 120 20.15 10.91 -15.96
C MET A 120 20.13 12.30 -15.29
N ASN A 121 21.27 12.75 -14.76
CA ASN A 121 21.39 14.04 -14.07
C ASN A 121 22.04 15.13 -14.94
N ASP A 122 22.29 14.84 -16.22
CA ASP A 122 22.92 15.82 -17.11
C ASP A 122 21.97 17.00 -17.32
N THR A 123 22.57 18.20 -17.30
CA THR A 123 21.91 19.44 -17.66
C THR A 123 22.14 19.71 -19.14
N ILE A 124 21.05 19.92 -19.87
CA ILE A 124 21.05 20.16 -21.31
C ILE A 124 20.43 21.54 -21.53
N ILE A 125 21.10 22.38 -22.33
CA ILE A 125 20.71 23.77 -22.55
C ILE A 125 19.30 23.85 -23.16
N GLU A 126 18.99 22.90 -24.05
CA GLU A 126 17.69 22.74 -24.69
C GLU A 126 16.55 22.36 -23.75
N LEU A 127 16.85 22.00 -22.50
CA LEU A 127 15.89 21.62 -21.46
C LEU A 127 15.90 22.60 -20.28
N ASN A 128 16.59 23.73 -20.41
CA ASN A 128 16.77 24.68 -19.32
C ASN A 128 15.44 25.38 -18.99
N THR A 129 14.86 25.01 -17.85
CA THR A 129 13.59 25.53 -17.33
C THR A 129 13.66 25.64 -15.82
N GLU A 130 12.70 26.33 -15.21
CA GLU A 130 12.58 26.36 -13.74
C GLU A 130 12.47 24.96 -13.11
N ASN A 131 12.03 23.95 -13.87
CA ASN A 131 11.86 22.58 -13.39
C ASN A 131 13.18 21.82 -13.21
N GLN A 132 14.30 22.38 -13.65
CA GLN A 132 15.62 21.79 -13.45
C GLN A 132 16.05 21.79 -11.98
N LYS A 133 15.44 22.66 -11.15
CA LYS A 133 15.65 22.68 -9.68
C LYS A 133 15.03 21.48 -8.96
N PHE A 134 14.13 20.75 -9.63
CA PHE A 134 13.43 19.61 -9.06
C PHE A 134 14.03 18.26 -9.49
N PRO A 135 13.84 17.20 -8.69
CA PRO A 135 14.32 15.86 -9.03
C PRO A 135 13.69 15.38 -10.33
N GLY A 136 14.52 14.86 -11.23
CA GLY A 136 14.08 14.48 -12.55
C GLY A 136 15.18 13.81 -13.34
N ILE A 137 14.80 13.24 -14.47
CA ILE A 137 15.63 12.31 -15.24
C ILE A 137 15.70 12.80 -16.67
N THR A 138 16.93 13.08 -17.11
CA THR A 138 17.27 13.50 -18.46
C THR A 138 17.60 12.27 -19.31
N ARG A 139 17.07 12.23 -20.53
CA ARG A 139 17.31 11.20 -21.54
C ARG A 139 17.39 11.81 -22.94
N CYS A 140 17.76 10.98 -23.91
CA CYS A 140 17.88 11.35 -25.31
C CYS A 140 17.45 10.19 -26.20
N MET A 141 16.77 10.52 -27.29
CA MET A 141 16.46 9.59 -28.37
C MET A 141 17.03 10.14 -29.68
N GLU A 142 17.58 9.26 -30.49
CA GLU A 142 17.93 9.60 -31.87
C GLU A 142 16.66 9.56 -32.72
N THR A 143 16.47 10.59 -33.53
CA THR A 143 15.35 10.75 -34.46
C THR A 143 15.88 10.97 -35.88
N GLU A 144 15.01 10.87 -36.87
CA GLU A 144 15.41 11.04 -38.25
C GLU A 144 15.93 12.46 -38.52
N GLY A 145 17.11 12.55 -39.13
CA GLY A 145 17.66 13.80 -39.66
C GLY A 145 17.26 14.04 -41.11
N GLY A 146 18.06 14.83 -41.82
CA GLY A 146 17.88 15.10 -43.24
C GLY A 146 16.87 16.19 -43.58
N TRP A 147 16.87 16.57 -44.86
CA TRP A 147 16.21 17.78 -45.35
C TRP A 147 14.69 17.67 -45.30
N ALA A 148 14.17 16.44 -45.45
CA ALA A 148 12.74 16.14 -45.30
C ALA A 148 12.22 16.47 -43.89
N ASN A 149 13.09 16.37 -42.87
CA ASN A 149 12.78 16.62 -41.47
C ASN A 149 13.26 18.02 -41.01
N GLY A 150 13.67 18.88 -41.95
CA GLY A 150 14.12 20.24 -41.65
C GLY A 150 15.58 20.35 -41.19
N CYS A 151 16.39 19.30 -41.36
CA CYS A 151 17.82 19.31 -41.04
C CYS A 151 18.71 19.36 -42.29
N PHE A 152 19.81 20.10 -42.21
CA PHE A 152 20.79 20.16 -43.31
C PHE A 152 21.57 18.84 -43.46
N TYR A 153 21.99 18.26 -42.33
CA TYR A 153 22.73 17.00 -42.29
C TYR A 153 21.77 15.80 -42.24
N VAL A 154 22.17 14.70 -42.89
CA VAL A 154 21.45 13.41 -42.87
C VAL A 154 21.71 12.58 -41.61
N ASP A 155 22.69 12.99 -40.80
CA ASP A 155 22.98 12.38 -39.52
C ASP A 155 21.75 12.45 -38.57
N PRO A 156 21.57 11.48 -37.66
CA PRO A 156 20.44 11.45 -36.75
C PRO A 156 20.32 12.72 -35.89
N ALA A 157 19.11 13.25 -35.79
CA ALA A 157 18.80 14.38 -34.92
C ALA A 157 18.64 13.91 -33.46
N CYS A 158 18.91 14.80 -32.50
CA CYS A 158 18.79 14.50 -31.07
C CYS A 158 17.48 15.06 -30.52
N LEU A 159 16.67 14.18 -29.95
CA LEU A 159 15.50 14.52 -29.16
C LEU A 159 15.84 14.38 -27.67
N PHE A 160 16.24 15.49 -27.06
CA PHE A 160 16.48 15.57 -25.63
C PHE A 160 15.15 15.70 -24.90
N TYR A 161 15.01 15.01 -23.76
CA TYR A 161 13.85 15.19 -22.92
C TYR A 161 14.18 14.96 -21.45
N ARG A 162 13.38 15.57 -20.59
CA ARG A 162 13.45 15.40 -19.15
C ARG A 162 12.06 15.32 -18.58
N PHE A 163 11.84 14.34 -17.70
CA PHE A 163 10.67 14.31 -16.84
C PHE A 163 11.12 14.58 -15.40
N SER A 164 10.45 15.53 -14.75
CA SER A 164 10.72 15.95 -13.37
C SER A 164 9.48 15.78 -12.51
N ALA A 165 9.69 15.38 -11.26
CA ALA A 165 8.66 15.48 -10.23
C ALA A 165 8.58 16.94 -9.78
N VAL A 166 7.40 17.54 -9.83
CA VAL A 166 7.14 18.93 -9.42
C VAL A 166 6.20 18.90 -8.22
N PRO A 167 6.48 19.64 -7.14
CA PRO A 167 5.63 19.63 -5.96
C PRO A 167 4.24 20.20 -6.31
N THR A 168 3.22 19.57 -5.76
CA THR A 168 1.84 20.08 -5.84
C THR A 168 1.57 21.13 -4.75
N ASN A 169 0.38 21.72 -4.77
CA ASN A 169 -0.09 22.60 -3.69
C ASN A 169 -0.30 21.86 -2.35
N ASP A 170 -0.26 20.52 -2.35
CA ASP A 170 -0.37 19.74 -1.12
C ASP A 170 0.97 19.66 -0.38
N LEU A 171 1.02 20.34 0.75
CA LEU A 171 2.21 20.43 1.60
C LEU A 171 2.31 19.30 2.63
N LYS A 172 1.46 18.28 2.58
CA LYS A 172 1.55 17.16 3.52
C LYS A 172 2.77 16.29 3.23
N ILE A 173 3.50 15.93 4.28
CA ILE A 173 4.58 14.95 4.18
C ILE A 173 4.00 13.58 4.52
N LEU A 174 4.28 12.62 3.65
CA LEU A 174 3.85 11.25 3.82
C LEU A 174 5.00 10.43 4.41
N GLU A 175 4.70 9.74 5.48
CA GLU A 175 5.60 8.79 6.10
C GLU A 175 5.13 7.38 5.79
N ILE A 176 5.98 6.62 5.09
CA ILE A 176 5.70 5.23 4.74
C ILE A 176 6.48 4.33 5.69
N PHE A 177 5.79 3.46 6.41
CA PHE A 177 6.38 2.60 7.42
C PHE A 177 5.68 1.24 7.51
N ARG A 178 6.28 0.31 8.24
CA ARG A 178 5.70 -0.99 8.58
C ARG A 178 6.01 -1.36 10.03
N CYS A 179 5.34 -2.39 10.52
CA CYS A 179 5.54 -2.93 11.87
C CYS A 179 6.18 -4.33 11.77
N PRO A 180 7.53 -4.45 11.70
CA PRO A 180 8.17 -5.77 11.65
C PRO A 180 8.04 -6.55 12.97
N LYS A 181 7.73 -5.87 14.07
CA LYS A 181 7.56 -6.44 15.40
C LYS A 181 6.37 -5.77 16.08
N TRP A 182 5.66 -6.57 16.87
CA TRP A 182 4.55 -6.14 17.71
C TRP A 182 4.88 -6.49 19.16
N ASP A 183 4.84 -5.49 20.04
CA ASP A 183 5.04 -5.68 21.47
C ASP A 183 3.69 -6.03 22.11
N LEU A 184 3.62 -7.22 22.72
CA LEU A 184 2.40 -7.74 23.33
C LEU A 184 2.30 -7.33 24.80
N GLU A 185 1.10 -6.92 25.20
CA GLU A 185 0.77 -6.50 26.55
C GLU A 185 -0.63 -6.99 26.93
N LEU A 186 -0.74 -7.63 28.10
CA LEU A 186 -2.01 -8.15 28.62
C LEU A 186 -2.28 -7.54 29.99
N ASP A 187 -3.36 -6.77 30.09
CA ASP A 187 -3.80 -6.23 31.36
C ASP A 187 -4.67 -7.28 32.08
N VAL A 188 -4.31 -7.57 33.33
CA VAL A 188 -4.98 -8.56 34.17
C VAL A 188 -5.32 -7.91 35.51
N ASN A 189 -6.60 -7.85 35.83
CA ASN A 189 -7.07 -7.43 37.13
C ASN A 189 -7.27 -8.64 38.04
N ILE A 190 -6.63 -8.63 39.20
CA ILE A 190 -6.61 -9.77 40.11
C ILE A 190 -7.28 -9.35 41.40
N ILE A 191 -8.27 -10.13 41.82
CA ILE A 191 -9.03 -9.92 43.05
C ILE A 191 -8.81 -11.13 43.95
N ILE A 192 -8.24 -10.92 45.13
CA ILE A 192 -8.08 -11.95 46.15
C ILE A 192 -9.07 -11.63 47.27
N GLU A 193 -9.98 -12.56 47.56
CA GLU A 193 -11.00 -12.43 48.60
C GLU A 193 -10.82 -13.56 49.62
N THR A 194 -10.48 -13.18 50.84
CA THR A 194 -10.38 -14.07 52.00
C THR A 194 -11.48 -13.72 52.99
N GLN A 195 -11.68 -14.53 54.04
CA GLN A 195 -12.72 -14.25 55.04
C GLN A 195 -12.59 -12.88 55.74
N ASN A 196 -11.39 -12.29 55.75
CA ASN A 196 -11.07 -11.07 56.49
C ASN A 196 -10.66 -9.88 55.62
N ASP A 197 -10.30 -10.10 54.34
CA ASP A 197 -9.70 -9.08 53.50
C ASP A 197 -10.02 -9.31 52.02
N LYS A 198 -10.17 -8.20 51.28
CA LYS A 198 -10.38 -8.18 49.84
C LYS A 198 -9.38 -7.22 49.20
N GLN A 199 -8.50 -7.78 48.39
CA GLN A 199 -7.45 -7.03 47.69
C GLN A 199 -7.66 -7.09 46.18
N GLU A 200 -7.42 -5.97 45.50
CA GLU A 200 -7.55 -5.85 44.05
C GLU A 200 -6.30 -5.18 43.48
N LYS A 201 -5.77 -5.73 42.38
CA LYS A 201 -4.62 -5.16 41.68
C LYS A 201 -4.70 -5.39 40.19
N LEU A 202 -4.58 -4.30 39.44
CA LEU A 202 -4.34 -4.33 38.01
C LEU A 202 -2.84 -4.48 37.73
N ILE A 203 -2.46 -5.50 36.97
CA ILE A 203 -1.10 -5.71 36.48
C ILE A 203 -1.09 -5.79 34.97
N SER A 204 0.00 -5.35 34.36
CA SER A 204 0.27 -5.52 32.93
C SER A 204 1.35 -6.56 32.76
N LEU A 205 1.02 -7.65 32.06
CA LEU A 205 1.91 -8.76 31.80
C LEU A 205 2.55 -8.62 30.41
N LYS A 206 3.82 -8.98 30.32
CA LYS A 206 4.56 -9.12 29.07
C LYS A 206 5.02 -10.56 28.89
N PRO A 207 5.06 -11.10 27.67
CA PRO A 207 5.50 -12.47 27.42
C PRO A 207 6.88 -12.75 28.02
N GLY A 208 7.00 -13.82 28.79
CA GLY A 208 8.26 -14.28 29.40
C GLY A 208 8.71 -13.52 30.64
N PHE A 209 7.98 -12.50 31.11
CA PHE A 209 8.30 -11.76 32.33
C PHE A 209 7.42 -12.20 33.50
N THR A 210 8.04 -12.40 34.66
CA THR A 210 7.36 -12.71 35.92
C THR A 210 7.09 -11.42 36.70
N THR A 211 5.82 -11.21 37.06
CA THR A 211 5.39 -10.16 37.99
C THR A 211 5.13 -10.78 39.35
N GLU A 212 5.69 -10.19 40.41
CA GLU A 212 5.42 -10.61 41.79
C GLU A 212 4.41 -9.66 42.46
N TRP A 213 3.46 -10.23 43.19
CA TRP A 213 2.54 -9.50 44.05
C TRP A 213 2.26 -10.31 45.32
N ASN A 214 2.75 -9.83 46.46
CA ASN A 214 2.71 -10.57 47.73
C ASN A 214 3.34 -11.97 47.57
N ASP A 215 2.63 -13.04 47.91
CA ASP A 215 3.06 -14.43 47.75
C ASP A 215 2.72 -15.03 46.37
N LEU A 216 2.20 -14.20 45.46
CA LEU A 216 1.78 -14.60 44.12
C LEU A 216 2.85 -14.22 43.09
N ARG A 217 3.24 -15.19 42.27
CA ARG A 217 4.06 -14.98 41.06
C ARG A 217 3.22 -15.27 39.85
N ILE A 218 3.28 -14.37 38.86
CA ILE A 218 2.48 -14.48 37.65
C ILE A 218 3.38 -14.25 36.46
N THR A 219 3.41 -15.22 35.57
CA THR A 219 4.22 -15.19 34.36
C THR A 219 3.31 -15.47 33.18
N ALA A 220 3.34 -14.61 32.17
CA ALA A 220 2.73 -14.94 30.89
C ALA A 220 3.71 -15.81 30.09
N THR A 221 3.49 -17.13 30.08
CA THR A 221 4.37 -18.10 29.43
C THR A 221 4.26 -18.03 27.91
N SER A 222 3.06 -17.78 27.39
CA SER A 222 2.84 -17.52 25.97
C SER A 222 1.72 -16.51 25.75
N MET A 223 1.84 -15.69 24.72
CA MET A 223 0.78 -14.84 24.20
C MET A 223 0.90 -14.82 22.70
N THR A 224 -0.21 -14.99 22.00
CA THR A 224 -0.22 -15.01 20.54
C THR A 224 -1.38 -14.19 20.00
N VAL A 225 -1.07 -13.41 18.97
CA VAL A 225 -2.05 -12.78 18.09
C VAL A 225 -2.07 -13.63 16.82
N ALA A 226 -3.25 -13.88 16.25
CA ALA A 226 -3.35 -14.62 15.00
C ALA A 226 -2.46 -13.98 13.93
N PRO A 227 -1.65 -14.76 13.17
CA PRO A 227 -0.79 -14.23 12.13
C PRO A 227 -1.63 -13.74 10.95
N LEU A 228 -2.03 -12.47 10.99
CA LEU A 228 -2.78 -11.86 9.90
C LEU A 228 -1.83 -11.14 8.92
N PRO A 229 -2.02 -11.30 7.60
CA PRO A 229 -1.22 -10.60 6.59
C PRO A 229 -1.21 -9.07 6.78
N ILE A 230 -2.31 -8.52 7.29
CA ILE A 230 -2.47 -7.08 7.57
C ILE A 230 -1.43 -6.52 8.54
N LEU A 231 -0.91 -7.36 9.45
CA LEU A 231 0.10 -6.96 10.43
C LEU A 231 1.49 -6.72 9.82
N ASN A 232 1.72 -7.18 8.58
CA ASN A 232 2.96 -6.97 7.83
C ASN A 232 2.75 -6.06 6.60
N GLN A 233 1.62 -5.37 6.50
CA GLN A 233 1.37 -4.39 5.44
C GLN A 233 2.15 -3.08 5.67
N LEU A 234 2.23 -2.29 4.61
CA LEU A 234 2.73 -0.91 4.70
C LEU A 234 1.60 0.01 5.15
N PHE A 235 1.97 0.99 5.96
CA PHE A 235 1.10 2.06 6.39
C PHE A 235 1.64 3.39 5.87
N VAL A 236 0.72 4.31 5.61
CA VAL A 236 1.02 5.69 5.27
C VAL A 236 0.46 6.61 6.35
N SER A 237 1.25 7.59 6.78
CA SER A 237 0.82 8.61 7.74
C SER A 237 1.07 10.02 7.20
N ASP A 238 0.13 10.93 7.44
CA ASP A 238 0.26 12.37 7.20
C ASP A 238 0.40 13.17 8.51
N GLU A 239 0.90 12.52 9.57
CA GLU A 239 0.97 12.96 10.98
C GLU A 239 -0.38 12.94 11.70
N ASN A 240 -1.47 13.31 11.02
CA ASN A 240 -2.80 13.37 11.60
C ASN A 240 -3.57 12.06 11.46
N ARG A 241 -3.37 11.37 10.33
CA ARG A 241 -4.09 10.15 9.96
C ARG A 241 -3.11 9.08 9.58
N VAL A 242 -3.49 7.84 9.85
CA VAL A 242 -2.78 6.65 9.40
C VAL A 242 -3.74 5.84 8.54
N ALA A 243 -3.25 5.31 7.42
CA ALA A 243 -4.00 4.40 6.57
C ALA A 243 -3.14 3.21 6.15
N ILE A 244 -3.81 2.11 5.84
CA ILE A 244 -3.19 0.97 5.16
C ILE A 244 -2.87 1.39 3.71
N LEU A 245 -1.65 1.11 3.27
CA LEU A 245 -1.20 1.46 1.93
C LEU A 245 -1.50 0.31 0.95
N GLU A 246 -2.35 0.58 -0.03
CA GLU A 246 -2.62 -0.37 -1.12
C GLU A 246 -1.40 -0.53 -2.04
N PRO A 247 -1.17 -1.73 -2.62
CA PRO A 247 -0.04 -1.97 -3.51
C PRO A 247 0.07 -0.99 -4.69
N GLU A 248 -1.07 -0.57 -5.26
CA GLU A 248 -1.07 0.37 -6.40
C GLU A 248 -0.60 1.77 -6.00
N SER A 249 -1.01 2.22 -4.82
CA SER A 249 -0.55 3.49 -4.25
C SER A 249 0.90 3.40 -3.79
N GLU A 250 1.33 2.21 -3.34
CA GLU A 250 2.71 1.94 -3.00
C GLU A 250 3.63 2.14 -4.20
N ASP A 251 3.29 1.61 -5.38
CA ASP A 251 4.10 1.78 -6.60
C ASP A 251 4.27 3.27 -6.96
N LYS A 252 3.19 4.05 -6.89
CA LYS A 252 3.19 5.52 -7.16
C LYS A 252 3.98 6.32 -6.11
N LEU A 253 4.01 5.88 -4.85
CA LEU A 253 4.82 6.52 -3.80
C LEU A 253 6.29 6.09 -3.86
N ARG A 254 6.53 4.84 -4.29
CA ARG A 254 7.86 4.24 -4.39
C ARG A 254 8.69 4.88 -5.49
N SER A 255 8.07 5.41 -6.53
CA SER A 255 8.75 6.17 -7.58
C SER A 255 9.34 7.49 -7.08
N PHE A 256 8.83 8.09 -5.99
CA PHE A 256 9.37 9.34 -5.44
C PHE A 256 9.68 9.22 -3.95
N LYS A 257 10.96 9.01 -3.64
CA LYS A 257 11.43 8.70 -2.28
C LYS A 257 12.35 9.78 -1.72
N CYS A 258 12.14 10.09 -0.46
CA CYS A 258 12.95 10.98 0.34
C CYS A 258 13.51 10.19 1.54
N SER A 259 14.78 10.45 1.90
CA SER A 259 15.48 9.72 2.98
C SER A 259 15.03 10.13 4.37
N SER A 260 14.51 11.35 4.52
CA SER A 260 14.09 11.95 5.78
C SER A 260 12.92 12.92 5.60
N LYS A 261 12.21 13.22 6.70
CA LYS A 261 11.18 14.27 6.72
C LYS A 261 11.71 15.62 6.22
N ALA A 262 12.94 15.99 6.62
CA ALA A 262 13.57 17.24 6.18
C ALA A 262 13.81 17.27 4.66
N SER A 263 14.28 16.16 4.07
CA SER A 263 14.45 16.06 2.62
C SER A 263 13.12 16.15 1.87
N ALA A 264 12.04 15.59 2.42
CA ALA A 264 10.70 15.69 1.84
C ALA A 264 10.13 17.12 1.90
N ILE A 265 10.46 17.88 2.94
CA ILE A 265 10.12 19.31 3.05
C ILE A 265 10.84 20.13 1.97
N LYS A 266 12.14 19.90 1.79
CA LYS A 266 12.95 20.58 0.76
C LYS A 266 12.62 20.13 -0.67
N PHE A 267 12.11 18.92 -0.83
CA PHE A 267 11.68 18.28 -2.07
C PHE A 267 12.80 17.97 -3.09
N ASN A 268 13.74 18.89 -3.29
CA ASN A 268 14.87 18.74 -4.23
C ASN A 268 15.89 17.66 -3.85
N GLU A 269 15.94 17.25 -2.58
CA GLU A 269 16.81 16.18 -2.08
C GLU A 269 16.21 14.77 -2.27
N CYS A 270 14.97 14.68 -2.74
CA CYS A 270 14.31 13.41 -3.02
C CYS A 270 14.76 12.83 -4.36
N LYS A 271 14.54 11.52 -4.54
CA LYS A 271 14.92 10.77 -5.75
C LYS A 271 13.69 10.28 -6.49
N LEU A 272 13.65 10.56 -7.78
CA LEU A 272 12.66 10.02 -8.72
C LEU A 272 13.22 8.73 -9.35
N ASP A 273 12.37 7.71 -9.50
CA ASP A 273 12.72 6.44 -10.11
C ASP A 273 12.78 6.58 -11.65
N PRO A 274 13.85 6.10 -12.32
CA PRO A 274 13.93 6.04 -13.79
C PRO A 274 12.80 5.32 -14.51
N LEU A 275 12.08 4.44 -13.83
CA LEU A 275 10.96 3.70 -14.40
C LEU A 275 9.61 4.41 -14.20
N SER A 276 9.60 5.64 -13.68
CA SER A 276 8.36 6.41 -13.42
C SER A 276 7.63 6.85 -14.69
N CYS A 277 8.34 6.87 -15.83
CA CYS A 277 7.81 7.22 -17.13
C CYS A 277 8.42 6.33 -18.21
N ASP A 278 7.57 5.89 -19.13
CA ASP A 278 7.97 5.31 -20.40
C ASP A 278 7.63 6.30 -21.53
N CYS A 279 8.59 6.59 -22.39
CA CYS A 279 8.50 7.70 -23.33
C CYS A 279 8.88 7.24 -24.73
N ASN A 280 8.17 7.74 -25.74
CA ASN A 280 8.45 7.50 -27.15
C ASN A 280 8.50 8.81 -27.92
N SER A 281 9.19 8.81 -29.06
CA SER A 281 9.20 9.96 -29.97
C SER A 281 7.82 10.14 -30.61
N ALA A 282 7.40 11.40 -30.72
CA ALA A 282 6.20 11.84 -31.40
C ALA A 282 6.58 13.07 -32.24
N ASP A 283 7.06 12.80 -33.46
CA ASP A 283 7.70 13.78 -34.35
C ASP A 283 8.91 14.48 -33.69
N HIS A 284 8.84 15.80 -33.51
CA HIS A 284 9.86 16.61 -32.84
C HIS A 284 9.60 16.78 -31.32
N ASN A 285 8.66 16.00 -30.76
CA ASN A 285 8.27 16.00 -29.36
C ASN A 285 8.35 14.59 -28.77
N VAL A 286 8.09 14.47 -27.47
CA VAL A 286 8.02 13.19 -26.77
C VAL A 286 6.62 13.01 -26.19
N ALA A 287 6.07 11.82 -26.37
CA ALA A 287 4.88 11.36 -25.67
C ALA A 287 5.30 10.34 -24.60
N CYS A 288 4.98 10.65 -23.34
CA CYS A 288 5.29 9.76 -22.21
C CYS A 288 4.01 9.22 -21.57
N LEU A 289 4.05 7.95 -21.18
CA LEU A 289 3.16 7.36 -20.20
C LEU A 289 3.88 7.45 -18.86
N CYS A 290 3.33 8.18 -17.89
CA CYS A 290 3.92 8.39 -16.57
C CYS A 290 2.94 8.00 -15.47
N TYR A 291 3.42 7.75 -14.25
CA TYR A 291 2.52 7.62 -13.09
C TYR A 291 1.63 8.86 -12.94
N GLU A 292 0.36 8.61 -12.64
CA GLU A 292 -0.62 9.68 -12.39
C GLU A 292 -0.28 10.52 -11.16
N LEU A 293 -0.83 11.74 -11.14
CA LEU A 293 -0.80 12.62 -9.98
C LEU A 293 -1.33 11.89 -8.75
N LEU A 294 -0.50 11.78 -7.72
CA LEU A 294 -0.89 11.17 -6.46
C LEU A 294 -1.33 12.24 -5.46
N GLU A 295 -2.63 12.46 -5.37
CA GLU A 295 -3.21 13.32 -4.34
C GLU A 295 -3.26 12.59 -2.99
N THR A 296 -2.89 13.27 -1.89
CA THR A 296 -2.96 12.64 -0.57
C THR A 296 -4.37 12.17 -0.20
N ARG A 297 -5.42 12.82 -0.72
CA ARG A 297 -6.82 12.43 -0.49
C ARG A 297 -7.11 11.00 -0.95
N GLN A 298 -6.47 10.55 -2.04
CA GLN A 298 -6.63 9.20 -2.58
C GLN A 298 -5.99 8.13 -1.70
N LEU A 299 -5.00 8.50 -0.87
CA LEU A 299 -4.33 7.57 0.06
C LEU A 299 -5.12 7.34 1.35
N PHE A 300 -5.89 8.34 1.79
CA PHE A 300 -6.68 8.28 3.01
C PHE A 300 -8.17 8.07 2.69
N LYS A 301 -8.47 7.02 1.90
CA LYS A 301 -9.84 6.57 1.68
C LYS A 301 -10.46 6.14 3.01
N ARG A 302 -11.77 6.37 3.17
CA ARG A 302 -12.49 5.98 4.40
C ARG A 302 -12.35 4.50 4.74
N ASP A 303 -12.09 3.67 3.72
CA ASP A 303 -12.12 2.21 3.83
C ASP A 303 -10.76 1.63 4.26
N LEU A 304 -9.73 2.46 4.39
CA LEU A 304 -8.35 2.06 4.71
C LEU A 304 -7.72 2.89 5.82
N THR A 305 -8.36 4.00 6.19
CA THR A 305 -7.89 4.90 7.25
C THR A 305 -8.23 4.28 8.60
N LEU A 306 -7.28 4.29 9.53
CA LEU A 306 -7.49 3.81 10.89
C LEU A 306 -8.43 4.77 11.67
N PRO A 307 -9.31 4.27 12.56
CA PRO A 307 -9.43 2.87 12.98
C PRO A 307 -10.00 1.95 11.88
N PHE A 308 -9.39 0.77 11.74
CA PHE A 308 -9.71 -0.21 10.69
C PHE A 308 -9.96 -1.58 11.33
N GLU A 309 -11.09 -2.20 11.00
CA GLU A 309 -11.48 -3.49 11.55
C GLU A 309 -11.46 -4.58 10.47
N HIS A 310 -10.77 -5.68 10.73
CA HIS A 310 -10.62 -6.78 9.77
C HIS A 310 -10.42 -8.12 10.48
N ASN A 311 -11.25 -9.12 10.14
CA ASN A 311 -11.20 -10.47 10.71
C ASN A 311 -11.14 -10.50 12.25
N GLY A 312 -12.02 -9.73 12.90
CA GLY A 312 -12.07 -9.64 14.36
C GLY A 312 -10.82 -9.01 14.98
N ILE A 313 -10.14 -8.14 14.24
CA ILE A 313 -9.03 -7.33 14.75
C ILE A 313 -9.32 -5.86 14.46
N LEU A 314 -9.22 -5.04 15.49
CA LEU A 314 -9.25 -3.60 15.39
C LEU A 314 -7.82 -3.05 15.39
N LEU A 315 -7.45 -2.40 14.29
CA LEU A 315 -6.26 -1.57 14.18
C LEU A 315 -6.65 -0.13 14.52
N ASP A 316 -6.07 0.41 15.57
CA ASP A 316 -6.34 1.76 16.06
C ASP A 316 -5.04 2.55 16.24
N VAL A 317 -5.14 3.88 16.31
CA VAL A 317 -4.00 4.77 16.57
C VAL A 317 -4.17 5.38 17.94
N ASP A 318 -3.34 4.96 18.88
CA ASP A 318 -3.31 5.51 20.23
C ASP A 318 -1.99 6.24 20.48
N HIS A 319 -2.08 7.53 20.78
CA HIS A 319 -0.92 8.42 20.99
C HIS A 319 0.17 8.31 19.90
N GLY A 320 -0.24 8.13 18.63
CA GLY A 320 0.67 8.00 17.48
C GLY A 320 1.29 6.60 17.28
N THR A 321 0.92 5.63 18.12
CA THR A 321 1.31 4.22 17.98
C THR A 321 0.13 3.42 17.46
N ILE A 322 0.36 2.62 16.41
CA ILE A 322 -0.67 1.68 15.95
C ILE A 322 -0.80 0.57 16.99
N LYS A 323 -2.02 0.35 17.46
CA LYS A 323 -2.39 -0.75 18.35
C LYS A 323 -3.30 -1.71 17.62
N VAL A 324 -3.09 -2.98 17.89
CA VAL A 324 -3.88 -4.09 17.42
C VAL A 324 -4.63 -4.65 18.62
N LEU A 325 -5.95 -4.63 18.51
CA LEU A 325 -6.89 -5.10 19.50
C LEU A 325 -7.67 -6.26 18.86
N PRO A 326 -7.21 -7.51 19.03
CA PRO A 326 -7.95 -8.66 18.58
C PRO A 326 -9.19 -8.87 19.46
N ASP A 327 -10.30 -9.24 18.83
CA ASP A 327 -11.51 -9.74 19.51
C ASP A 327 -11.21 -11.07 20.22
N PHE A 328 -10.26 -11.84 19.67
CA PHE A 328 -9.83 -13.11 20.24
C PHE A 328 -8.32 -13.27 20.11
N SER A 329 -7.67 -13.56 21.22
CA SER A 329 -6.26 -13.94 21.26
C SER A 329 -6.13 -15.26 22.01
N ALA A 330 -4.92 -15.83 22.08
CA ALA A 330 -4.64 -16.96 22.95
C ALA A 330 -3.44 -16.61 23.82
N ALA A 331 -3.57 -16.84 25.13
CA ALA A 331 -2.50 -16.61 26.07
C ALA A 331 -2.48 -17.69 27.15
N GLN A 332 -1.29 -17.92 27.68
CA GLN A 332 -1.04 -18.83 28.78
C GLN A 332 -0.38 -18.05 29.91
N ILE A 333 -0.97 -18.16 31.10
CA ILE A 333 -0.45 -17.59 32.32
C ILE A 333 -0.13 -18.74 33.27
N GLN A 334 1.09 -18.72 33.77
CA GLN A 334 1.51 -19.53 34.90
C GLN A 334 1.42 -18.68 36.15
N THR A 335 0.70 -19.19 37.15
CA THR A 335 0.63 -18.58 38.48
C THR A 335 1.20 -19.53 39.52
N GLN A 336 1.98 -18.99 40.46
CA GLN A 336 2.56 -19.72 41.57
C GLN A 336 2.22 -19.02 42.87
N ILE A 337 1.76 -19.78 43.86
CA ILE A 337 1.45 -19.27 45.19
C ILE A 337 2.21 -20.06 46.25
N LYS A 338 2.76 -19.36 47.24
CA LYS A 338 3.41 -19.98 48.40
C LYS A 338 2.38 -20.28 49.48
N GLY A 339 2.48 -21.42 50.14
CA GLY A 339 1.69 -21.66 51.35
C GLY A 339 0.26 -22.17 51.11
N LEU A 340 -0.22 -22.19 49.87
CA LEU A 340 -1.63 -22.47 49.52
C LEU A 340 -1.73 -23.45 48.35
N THR A 341 -2.87 -24.14 48.29
CA THR A 341 -3.25 -25.02 47.20
C THR A 341 -4.30 -24.36 46.31
N LEU A 342 -4.14 -24.50 44.99
CA LEU A 342 -5.03 -23.93 43.97
C LEU A 342 -5.91 -25.04 43.40
N LYS A 343 -7.24 -24.88 43.44
CA LYS A 343 -8.20 -25.78 42.77
C LYS A 343 -9.10 -24.98 41.84
N THR A 344 -9.31 -25.52 40.64
CA THR A 344 -10.19 -24.94 39.61
C THR A 344 -11.42 -25.82 39.43
N GLU A 345 -12.57 -25.19 39.21
CA GLU A 345 -13.83 -25.87 38.89
C GLU A 345 -14.20 -25.54 37.45
N ILE A 346 -14.28 -26.56 36.60
CA ILE A 346 -14.68 -26.41 35.20
C ILE A 346 -16.20 -26.55 35.11
N LEU A 347 -16.87 -25.51 34.59
CA LEU A 347 -18.31 -25.55 34.37
C LEU A 347 -18.65 -26.23 33.03
N ALA A 348 -19.53 -27.23 33.08
CA ALA A 348 -20.01 -27.97 31.92
C ALA A 348 -21.29 -27.33 31.36
N ASN A 349 -21.16 -26.18 30.73
CA ASN A 349 -22.30 -25.42 30.18
C ASN A 349 -22.66 -25.84 28.74
N LYS A 350 -23.92 -25.65 28.36
CA LYS A 350 -24.46 -25.87 27.01
C LYS A 350 -24.80 -24.55 26.34
N CYS A 351 -24.39 -24.38 25.09
CA CYS A 351 -24.68 -23.17 24.32
C CYS A 351 -25.46 -23.40 23.03
N LYS A 352 -26.19 -22.37 22.61
CA LYS A 352 -26.99 -22.35 21.39
C LYS A 352 -26.95 -20.97 20.73
N VAL A 353 -26.77 -20.96 19.40
CA VAL A 353 -26.85 -19.78 18.55
C VAL A 353 -28.24 -19.65 17.93
N THR A 354 -28.74 -18.42 17.86
CA THR A 354 -30.03 -18.06 17.26
C THR A 354 -29.92 -16.69 16.56
N ASN A 355 -30.90 -16.33 15.73
CA ASN A 355 -30.97 -15.02 15.04
C ASN A 355 -29.73 -14.69 14.20
N VAL A 356 -29.33 -15.61 13.32
CA VAL A 356 -28.14 -15.43 12.47
C VAL A 356 -28.49 -14.62 11.23
N LYS A 357 -27.73 -13.56 10.95
CA LYS A 357 -27.87 -12.71 9.77
C LYS A 357 -26.50 -12.30 9.25
N LEU A 358 -26.29 -12.44 7.95
CA LEU A 358 -25.02 -12.14 7.29
C LEU A 358 -25.22 -11.04 6.23
N ILE A 359 -24.50 -9.92 6.37
CA ILE A 359 -24.64 -8.75 5.49
C ILE A 359 -23.26 -8.16 5.17
N GLY A 360 -22.96 -7.94 3.89
CA GLY A 360 -21.78 -7.18 3.48
C GLY A 360 -21.24 -7.61 2.13
N CYS A 361 -19.91 -7.66 2.00
CA CYS A 361 -19.24 -8.04 0.76
C CYS A 361 -18.31 -9.25 0.91
N TYR A 362 -18.10 -9.94 -0.21
CA TYR A 362 -17.11 -11.00 -0.34
C TYR A 362 -15.87 -10.48 -1.06
N LYS A 363 -14.68 -11.06 -0.78
CA LYS A 363 -13.39 -10.65 -1.35
C LYS A 363 -13.09 -9.13 -1.27
N CYS A 364 -13.49 -8.49 -0.17
CA CYS A 364 -13.34 -7.05 0.02
C CYS A 364 -12.66 -6.73 1.36
N ASN A 365 -12.04 -5.56 1.48
CA ASN A 365 -11.35 -5.16 2.72
C ASN A 365 -12.30 -5.00 3.92
N ARG A 366 -13.53 -4.50 3.70
CA ARG A 366 -14.58 -4.37 4.74
C ARG A 366 -15.11 -5.70 5.27
N GLY A 367 -15.10 -6.75 4.44
CA GLY A 367 -15.75 -8.03 4.74
C GLY A 367 -17.27 -7.93 4.89
N ALA A 368 -17.83 -8.89 5.62
CA ALA A 368 -19.23 -9.00 5.96
C ALA A 368 -19.43 -8.96 7.48
N LYS A 369 -20.60 -8.50 7.91
CA LYS A 369 -21.03 -8.50 9.31
C LYS A 369 -21.95 -9.68 9.55
N LEU A 370 -21.55 -10.52 10.50
CA LEU A 370 -22.31 -11.63 11.03
C LEU A 370 -22.96 -11.21 12.34
N GLU A 371 -24.26 -10.95 12.29
CA GLU A 371 -25.09 -10.70 13.46
C GLU A 371 -25.63 -12.03 13.97
N LEU A 372 -25.40 -12.34 15.25
CA LEU A 372 -25.91 -13.56 15.89
C LEU A 372 -26.22 -13.33 17.37
N THR A 373 -27.15 -14.13 17.91
CA THR A 373 -27.46 -14.17 19.35
C THR A 373 -26.98 -15.49 19.94
N CYS A 374 -26.00 -15.46 20.86
CA CYS A 374 -25.57 -16.66 21.57
C CYS A 374 -26.12 -16.74 23.00
N LYS A 375 -26.68 -17.90 23.36
CA LYS A 375 -27.21 -18.23 24.68
C LYS A 375 -26.46 -19.40 25.30
N THR A 376 -26.31 -19.40 26.62
CA THR A 376 -25.79 -20.52 27.41
C THR A 376 -26.78 -20.85 28.53
N ASP A 377 -26.83 -22.10 28.97
CA ASP A 377 -27.72 -22.55 30.05
C ASP A 377 -27.25 -22.11 31.44
N PHE A 378 -25.93 -21.95 31.60
CA PHE A 378 -25.28 -21.55 32.84
C PHE A 378 -23.98 -20.79 32.57
N GLY A 379 -23.64 -19.85 33.46
CA GLY A 379 -22.42 -19.04 33.36
C GLY A 379 -22.36 -18.15 32.11
N ASN A 380 -21.24 -17.44 31.91
CA ASN A 380 -20.86 -16.95 30.59
C ASN A 380 -19.89 -17.96 29.98
N SER A 381 -19.80 -18.01 28.65
CA SER A 381 -18.92 -18.97 27.99
C SER A 381 -18.48 -18.50 26.62
N LEU A 382 -17.25 -18.85 26.25
CA LEU A 382 -16.75 -18.65 24.90
C LEU A 382 -17.24 -19.78 23.99
N GLY A 383 -17.90 -19.40 22.90
CA GLY A 383 -18.32 -20.30 21.84
C GLY A 383 -17.40 -20.23 20.64
N ASN A 384 -16.79 -21.36 20.27
CA ASN A 384 -16.03 -21.50 19.03
C ASN A 384 -16.98 -21.90 17.89
N ILE A 385 -17.13 -21.03 16.90
CA ILE A 385 -17.97 -21.23 15.73
C ILE A 385 -17.09 -21.73 14.58
N VAL A 386 -17.41 -22.92 14.08
CA VAL A 386 -16.74 -23.56 12.95
C VAL A 386 -17.76 -23.75 11.83
N CYS A 387 -17.51 -23.11 10.70
CA CYS A 387 -18.23 -23.28 9.44
C CYS A 387 -17.24 -23.73 8.35
N PRO A 388 -17.72 -24.33 7.24
CA PRO A 388 -16.86 -24.62 6.09
C PRO A 388 -16.11 -23.39 5.53
N SER A 389 -16.76 -22.22 5.51
CA SER A 389 -16.18 -20.98 4.95
C SER A 389 -15.47 -20.08 5.97
N LEU A 390 -15.68 -20.26 7.28
CA LEU A 390 -15.09 -19.40 8.31
C LEU A 390 -14.98 -20.10 9.66
N THR A 391 -14.01 -19.69 10.46
CA THR A 391 -13.90 -20.03 11.88
C THR A 391 -13.82 -18.73 12.67
N THR A 392 -14.68 -18.58 13.69
CA THR A 392 -14.73 -17.39 14.53
C THR A 392 -15.16 -17.76 15.94
N PHE A 393 -15.20 -16.80 16.85
CA PHE A 393 -15.61 -17.02 18.23
C PHE A 393 -16.69 -16.01 18.62
N THR A 394 -17.44 -16.32 19.68
CA THR A 394 -18.44 -15.41 20.24
C THR A 394 -18.62 -15.67 21.73
N THR A 395 -19.04 -14.65 22.48
CA THR A 395 -19.39 -14.81 23.90
C THR A 395 -20.86 -15.14 24.04
N CYS A 396 -21.17 -16.17 24.81
CA CYS A 396 -22.51 -16.66 25.09
C CYS A 396 -22.88 -16.31 26.53
N VAL A 397 -24.04 -15.66 26.72
CA VAL A 397 -24.53 -15.25 28.05
C VAL A 397 -25.92 -15.84 28.32
N PRO A 398 -26.34 -16.04 29.59
CA PRO A 398 -27.60 -16.73 29.90
C PRO A 398 -28.85 -16.02 29.35
N LYS A 399 -28.84 -14.68 29.35
CA LYS A 399 -29.94 -13.87 28.80
C LYS A 399 -30.00 -13.91 27.26
N GLY A 400 -28.91 -14.31 26.62
CA GLY A 400 -28.67 -14.09 25.19
C GLY A 400 -28.29 -12.66 24.90
N GLU A 401 -27.20 -12.48 24.17
CA GLU A 401 -26.76 -11.18 23.68
C GLU A 401 -26.55 -11.25 22.18
N THR A 402 -27.05 -10.23 21.46
CA THR A 402 -26.81 -10.09 20.02
C THR A 402 -25.48 -9.40 19.80
N ARG A 403 -24.59 -10.04 19.05
CA ARG A 403 -23.24 -9.56 18.72
C ARG A 403 -23.11 -9.43 17.21
N ASN A 404 -22.37 -8.41 16.78
CA ASN A 404 -21.97 -8.22 15.40
C ASN A 404 -20.49 -8.57 15.28
N LEU A 405 -20.19 -9.60 14.50
CA LEU A 405 -18.83 -10.08 14.23
C LEU A 405 -18.44 -9.71 12.80
N SER A 406 -17.23 -9.20 12.61
CA SER A 406 -16.69 -8.92 11.28
C SER A 406 -15.98 -10.16 10.72
N VAL A 407 -16.44 -10.67 9.58
CA VAL A 407 -15.96 -11.89 8.93
C VAL A 407 -15.61 -11.65 7.46
N HIS A 408 -14.58 -12.31 6.94
CA HIS A 408 -14.20 -12.23 5.52
C HIS A 408 -14.47 -13.54 4.80
N LEU A 409 -15.16 -13.44 3.66
CA LEU A 409 -15.65 -14.58 2.90
C LEU A 409 -15.19 -14.49 1.44
N SER A 410 -14.96 -15.65 0.83
CA SER A 410 -14.45 -15.77 -0.55
C SER A 410 -15.54 -15.90 -1.61
N HIS A 411 -16.79 -16.18 -1.24
CA HIS A 411 -17.90 -16.44 -2.16
C HIS A 411 -19.12 -15.57 -1.83
N SER A 412 -19.95 -15.31 -2.83
CA SER A 412 -21.12 -14.44 -2.72
C SER A 412 -22.31 -15.11 -2.05
N GLN A 413 -22.61 -16.36 -2.40
CA GLN A 413 -23.74 -17.12 -1.86
C GLN A 413 -23.24 -18.07 -0.78
N ILE A 414 -23.72 -17.86 0.45
CA ILE A 414 -23.39 -18.66 1.62
C ILE A 414 -24.63 -19.43 2.06
N GLU A 415 -24.52 -20.75 2.10
CA GLU A 415 -25.53 -21.67 2.64
C GLU A 415 -24.82 -22.87 3.24
N GLU A 416 -24.56 -22.80 4.55
CA GLU A 416 -23.70 -23.76 5.25
C GLU A 416 -24.27 -24.13 6.62
N THR A 417 -23.96 -25.35 7.08
CA THR A 417 -24.23 -25.77 8.46
C THR A 417 -22.99 -25.53 9.30
N CYS A 418 -23.11 -24.71 10.33
CA CYS A 418 -22.05 -24.40 11.26
C CYS A 418 -22.24 -25.13 12.59
N GLU A 419 -21.14 -25.36 13.29
CA GLU A 419 -21.10 -25.96 14.62
C GLU A 419 -20.55 -24.94 15.62
N ILE A 420 -21.18 -24.83 16.80
CA ILE A 420 -20.65 -24.05 17.91
C ILE A 420 -20.25 -24.97 19.06
N PHE A 421 -19.06 -24.79 19.59
CA PHE A 421 -18.51 -25.52 20.73
C PHE A 421 -18.37 -24.59 21.94
N CYS A 422 -18.99 -24.93 23.06
CA CYS A 422 -18.80 -24.23 24.33
C CYS A 422 -18.43 -25.24 25.41
N GLY A 423 -17.17 -25.22 25.81
CA GLY A 423 -16.60 -26.20 26.73
C GLY A 423 -16.72 -27.63 26.19
N SER A 424 -17.49 -28.47 26.89
CA SER A 424 -17.71 -29.88 26.53
C SER A 424 -18.97 -30.13 25.68
N SER A 425 -19.72 -29.09 25.34
CA SER A 425 -20.96 -29.19 24.56
C SER A 425 -20.80 -28.63 23.14
N TYR A 426 -21.63 -29.12 22.21
CA TYR A 426 -21.73 -28.55 20.87
C TYR A 426 -23.19 -28.46 20.40
N SER A 427 -23.48 -27.50 19.52
CA SER A 427 -24.76 -27.39 18.82
C SER A 427 -24.58 -26.93 17.38
N LYS A 428 -25.59 -27.14 16.54
CA LYS A 428 -25.57 -26.80 15.11
C LYS A 428 -26.53 -25.66 14.78
N PHE A 429 -26.17 -24.83 13.79
CA PHE A 429 -27.03 -23.79 13.24
C PHE A 429 -26.77 -23.58 11.73
N GLU A 430 -27.73 -22.97 11.03
CA GLU A 430 -27.59 -22.65 9.60
C GLU A 430 -27.10 -21.21 9.41
N LEU A 431 -26.10 -21.04 8.55
CA LEU A 431 -25.61 -19.74 8.09
C LEU A 431 -26.03 -19.53 6.64
N LYS A 432 -26.85 -18.49 6.40
CA LYS A 432 -27.38 -18.14 5.08
C LYS A 432 -27.20 -16.65 4.79
N GLY A 433 -26.74 -16.30 3.60
CA GLY A 433 -26.60 -14.92 3.16
C GLY A 433 -26.14 -14.76 1.72
N ILE A 434 -26.46 -13.61 1.13
CA ILE A 434 -25.99 -13.21 -0.20
C ILE A 434 -25.16 -11.93 -0.01
N LEU A 435 -23.90 -11.98 -0.42
CA LEU A 435 -22.92 -10.92 -0.29
C LEU A 435 -22.68 -10.22 -1.63
N ASN A 436 -22.46 -8.92 -1.57
CA ASN A 436 -22.22 -8.10 -2.74
C ASN A 436 -20.72 -8.10 -3.11
N HIS A 437 -20.41 -7.97 -4.41
CA HIS A 437 -19.05 -7.64 -4.84
C HIS A 437 -18.91 -6.11 -4.82
N PRO A 438 -17.86 -5.52 -4.22
CA PRO A 438 -17.58 -4.10 -4.46
C PRO A 438 -17.21 -3.90 -5.93
N GLU A 439 -17.79 -2.92 -6.62
CA GLU A 439 -17.36 -2.54 -7.97
C GLU A 439 -15.90 -2.08 -7.92
N GLU A 440 -15.06 -2.70 -8.75
CA GLU A 440 -13.65 -2.35 -8.88
C GLU A 440 -13.53 -1.22 -9.90
N ILE A 441 -13.30 0.00 -9.44
CA ILE A 441 -12.96 1.12 -10.33
C ILE A 441 -11.52 0.87 -10.77
N ILE A 442 -11.33 0.42 -12.01
CA ILE A 442 -10.01 0.32 -12.63
C ILE A 442 -9.52 1.74 -12.91
N GLU A 443 -8.89 2.38 -11.94
CA GLU A 443 -8.12 3.61 -12.17
C GLU A 443 -6.86 3.23 -12.96
N THR A 444 -6.67 3.85 -14.12
CA THR A 444 -5.48 3.61 -14.95
C THR A 444 -4.23 4.05 -14.19
N LYS A 445 -3.25 3.14 -14.02
CA LYS A 445 -2.02 3.46 -13.27
C LYS A 445 -1.17 4.56 -13.90
N TRP A 446 -1.38 4.86 -15.18
CA TRP A 446 -0.54 5.72 -16.02
C TRP A 446 -1.36 6.81 -16.71
N ALA A 447 -0.85 8.04 -16.72
CA ALA A 447 -1.37 9.15 -17.51
C ALA A 447 -0.43 9.45 -18.69
N GLN A 448 -1.04 9.75 -19.85
CA GLN A 448 -0.32 10.28 -20.98
C GLN A 448 0.06 11.75 -20.75
N LYS A 449 1.34 12.07 -20.89
CA LYS A 449 1.92 13.40 -20.77
C LYS A 449 2.70 13.69 -22.05
N ASN A 450 2.24 14.69 -22.80
CA ASN A 450 2.98 15.20 -23.94
C ASN A 450 3.98 16.25 -23.48
N SER A 451 5.16 16.27 -24.08
CA SER A 451 6.17 17.26 -23.74
C SER A 451 5.76 18.66 -24.18
N ASN A 452 6.03 19.65 -23.33
CA ASN A 452 5.96 21.04 -23.75
C ASN A 452 7.18 21.34 -24.64
N LYS A 453 6.94 21.67 -25.91
CA LYS A 453 8.00 22.01 -26.86
C LYS A 453 8.64 23.33 -26.45
N MET A 454 9.93 23.30 -26.15
CA MET A 454 10.69 24.54 -26.00
C MET A 454 10.93 25.12 -27.41
N GLN A 455 10.24 26.21 -27.74
CA GLN A 455 10.45 26.91 -29.01
C GLN A 455 11.84 27.53 -29.00
N ASN A 456 12.76 26.88 -29.71
CA ASN A 456 14.00 27.52 -30.11
C ASN A 456 13.80 28.12 -31.51
N LEU A 457 14.13 29.41 -31.64
CA LEU A 457 14.19 30.09 -32.93
C LEU A 457 15.03 29.25 -33.90
N MET A 458 14.47 29.03 -35.08
CA MET A 458 15.09 28.53 -36.31
C MET A 458 16.63 28.41 -36.23
N ASP A 459 17.14 27.19 -36.05
CA ASP A 459 18.59 26.89 -36.09
C ASP A 459 19.10 27.01 -37.52
N ILE A 460 19.36 28.24 -37.97
CA ILE A 460 20.24 28.47 -39.12
C ILE A 460 21.61 28.78 -38.54
N ASP A 461 22.48 27.77 -38.45
CA ASP A 461 23.89 27.97 -38.11
C ASP A 461 24.60 28.70 -39.27
N LEU A 462 24.49 30.03 -39.27
CA LEU A 462 25.12 30.95 -40.22
C LEU A 462 26.62 30.73 -40.32
N ASN A 463 27.26 30.24 -39.26
CA ASN A 463 28.71 30.01 -39.21
C ASN A 463 29.11 28.77 -40.03
N HIS A 464 28.26 27.74 -40.05
CA HIS A 464 28.43 26.57 -40.91
C HIS A 464 28.02 26.85 -42.36
N LEU A 465 26.99 27.67 -42.58
CA LEU A 465 26.56 28.13 -43.90
C LEU A 465 27.66 28.96 -44.59
N LEU A 466 28.36 29.81 -43.83
CA LEU A 466 29.55 30.53 -44.28
C LEU A 466 30.70 29.57 -44.62
N LYS A 467 31.01 28.58 -43.78
CA LYS A 467 32.05 27.58 -44.10
C LYS A 467 31.71 26.75 -45.33
N PHE A 468 30.44 26.46 -45.60
CA PHE A 468 29.98 25.76 -46.79
C PHE A 468 30.19 26.59 -48.07
N LEU A 469 29.93 27.90 -48.00
CA LEU A 469 30.21 28.85 -49.09
C LEU A 469 31.71 29.06 -49.35
N PHE A 470 32.56 28.93 -48.31
CA PHE A 470 34.01 29.15 -48.40
C PHE A 470 34.83 27.88 -48.71
N PHE A 471 34.21 26.72 -48.94
CA PHE A 471 34.95 25.54 -49.40
C PHE A 471 35.29 25.68 -50.90
N PRO A 472 36.58 25.79 -51.30
CA PRO A 472 36.97 26.13 -52.68
C PRO A 472 36.54 25.08 -53.71
N ARG A 473 36.26 23.84 -53.29
CA ARG A 473 35.77 22.76 -54.17
C ARG A 473 34.35 23.00 -54.68
N TYR A 474 33.46 23.60 -53.87
CA TYR A 474 32.07 23.83 -54.28
C TYR A 474 31.89 25.10 -55.11
N LEU A 475 32.65 26.15 -54.80
CA LEU A 475 32.74 27.34 -55.66
C LEU A 475 33.24 26.95 -57.07
N LEU A 476 34.21 26.05 -57.16
CA LEU A 476 34.75 25.56 -58.43
C LEU A 476 33.72 24.73 -59.21
N ILE A 477 32.92 23.89 -58.54
CA ILE A 477 31.80 23.16 -59.17
C ILE A 477 30.70 24.11 -59.65
N LEU A 478 30.37 25.14 -58.86
CA LEU A 478 29.36 26.13 -59.22
C LEU A 478 29.81 26.99 -60.41
N ILE A 479 31.10 27.35 -60.47
CA ILE A 479 31.70 28.02 -61.62
C ILE A 479 31.74 27.09 -62.84
N LEU A 480 32.11 25.82 -62.69
CA LEU A 480 32.15 24.84 -63.78
C LEU A 480 30.76 24.56 -64.36
N THR A 481 29.72 24.49 -63.51
CA THR A 481 28.33 24.29 -63.95
C THR A 481 27.81 25.53 -64.68
N LEU A 482 28.05 26.74 -64.16
CA LEU A 482 27.75 27.99 -64.86
C LEU A 482 28.49 28.10 -66.20
N PHE A 483 29.77 27.71 -66.24
CA PHE A 483 30.57 27.69 -67.46
C PHE A 483 30.03 26.67 -68.48
N CYS A 484 29.60 25.48 -68.03
CA CYS A 484 28.92 24.51 -68.88
C CYS A 484 27.61 25.04 -69.42
N PHE A 485 26.78 25.71 -68.61
CA PHE A 485 25.53 26.32 -69.08
C PHE A 485 25.77 27.43 -70.11
N VAL A 486 26.80 28.25 -69.91
CA VAL A 486 27.19 29.28 -70.88
C VAL A 486 27.71 28.65 -72.16
N LEU A 487 28.55 27.61 -72.10
CA LEU A 487 29.04 26.88 -73.27
C LEU A 487 27.91 26.18 -74.04
N ILE A 488 26.97 25.54 -73.34
CA ILE A 488 25.79 24.93 -73.94
C ILE A 488 24.95 26.02 -74.63
N GLY A 489 24.72 27.16 -73.98
CA GLY A 489 24.07 28.31 -74.60
C GLY A 489 24.79 28.78 -75.86
N TYR A 490 26.11 28.97 -75.79
CA TYR A 490 26.95 29.46 -76.89
C TYR A 490 27.05 28.48 -78.07
N CYS A 491 26.94 27.17 -77.82
CA CYS A 491 26.92 26.15 -78.87
C CYS A 491 25.52 25.96 -79.47
N PHE A 492 24.44 26.07 -78.68
CA PHE A 492 23.08 25.86 -79.17
C PHE A 492 22.46 27.09 -79.86
N LEU A 493 22.83 28.32 -79.48
CA LEU A 493 22.32 29.56 -80.09
C LEU A 493 22.69 29.73 -81.59
N PRO A 494 23.93 29.44 -82.04
CA PRO A 494 24.28 29.46 -83.47
C PRO A 494 23.63 28.31 -84.26
N CYS A 495 23.36 27.18 -83.60
CA CYS A 495 22.71 26.02 -84.21
C CYS A 495 21.21 26.28 -84.44
N LEU A 496 20.51 26.87 -83.46
CA LEU A 496 19.09 27.22 -83.59
C LEU A 496 18.86 28.31 -84.65
N THR A 497 19.75 29.32 -84.72
CA THR A 497 19.65 30.40 -85.72
C THR A 497 19.87 29.90 -87.14
N ARG A 498 20.82 28.97 -87.36
CA ARG A 498 21.00 28.29 -88.66
C ARG A 498 19.82 27.39 -89.03
N PHE A 499 19.23 26.68 -88.08
CA PHE A 499 18.06 25.83 -88.34
C PHE A 499 16.81 26.64 -88.69
N LEU A 500 16.60 27.80 -88.05
CA LEU A 500 15.49 28.72 -88.36
C LEU A 500 15.68 29.43 -89.71
N LEU A 501 16.92 29.81 -90.07
CA LEU A 501 17.22 30.36 -91.40
C LEU A 501 16.98 29.33 -92.53
N PHE A 502 17.31 28.05 -92.30
CA PHE A 502 17.05 26.99 -93.28
C PHE A 502 15.53 26.73 -93.48
N LYS A 503 14.73 26.83 -92.41
CA LYS A 503 13.25 26.78 -92.52
C LYS A 503 12.65 27.99 -93.22
N LEU A 504 13.20 29.20 -93.04
CA LEU A 504 12.72 30.41 -93.73
C LEU A 504 13.03 30.38 -95.23
N VAL A 505 14.20 29.85 -95.64
CA VAL A 505 14.55 29.69 -97.07
C VAL A 505 13.64 28.66 -97.76
N ASN A 506 13.30 27.56 -97.10
CA ASN A 506 12.37 26.55 -97.65
C ASN A 506 10.91 27.01 -97.71
N ILE A 507 10.50 28.03 -96.92
CA ILE A 507 9.16 28.62 -97.00
C ILE A 507 9.05 29.62 -98.17
N PHE A 508 10.16 30.25 -98.59
CA PHE A 508 10.16 31.19 -99.73
C PHE A 508 10.30 30.51 -101.10
N SER A 509 10.81 29.27 -101.20
CA SER A 509 10.88 28.53 -102.49
C SER A 509 9.59 27.78 -102.85
N ALA A 510 8.63 27.64 -101.92
CA ALA A 510 7.38 26.90 -102.12
C ALA A 510 6.18 27.78 -102.59
N ARG A 511 6.38 29.07 -102.90
CA ARG A 511 5.30 30.03 -103.20
C ARG A 511 5.18 30.45 -104.67
N SER A 512 5.77 29.72 -105.62
CA SER A 512 5.72 30.01 -107.06
C SER A 512 4.85 29.07 -107.88
N VAL A 513 3.63 28.73 -107.44
CA VAL A 513 2.58 28.18 -108.33
C VAL A 513 1.20 28.60 -107.83
N ALA A 514 0.56 29.57 -108.48
CA ALA A 514 -0.90 29.75 -108.45
C ALA A 514 -1.38 30.35 -109.79
N PRO A 515 -2.52 29.87 -110.36
CA PRO A 515 -2.92 30.15 -111.73
C PRO A 515 -3.83 31.39 -111.89
N LYS A 516 -3.71 32.06 -113.04
CA LYS A 516 -4.59 33.16 -113.49
C LYS A 516 -5.91 32.62 -114.06
N ARG A 517 -7.04 33.23 -113.66
CA ARG A 517 -8.36 33.08 -114.30
C ARG A 517 -8.77 34.42 -114.92
N ASN A 518 -9.15 34.37 -116.21
CA ASN A 518 -9.61 35.47 -117.05
C ASN A 518 -11.10 35.81 -116.81
N PHE A 519 -11.47 37.06 -117.16
CA PHE A 519 -12.70 37.57 -117.83
C PHE A 519 -12.93 39.03 -117.38
N TYR A 520 -13.18 40.06 -118.20
CA TYR A 520 -13.99 40.16 -119.44
C TYR A 520 -13.70 41.49 -120.20
N LYS A 521 -14.06 41.52 -121.50
CA LYS A 521 -14.39 42.64 -122.42
C LYS A 521 -13.26 43.44 -123.08
N ASP A 522 -13.30 43.84 -124.35
CA ASP A 522 -13.94 43.43 -125.62
C ASP A 522 -13.53 44.53 -126.62
N ILE A 523 -12.66 44.23 -127.59
CA ILE A 523 -12.67 44.62 -129.02
C ILE A 523 -11.95 43.50 -129.77
#